data_AF-A0AAE1T3Y4-F1
#
_entry.id   AF-A0AAE1T3Y4-F1
#
_cell.length_a   1.000
_cell.length_b   1.000
_cell.length_c   1.000
_cell.angle_alpha   90.00
_cell.angle_beta   90.00
_cell.angle_gamma   90.00
#
_symmetry.space_group_name_H-M   'P 1'
#
loop_
_entity.id
_entity.type
_entity.pdbx_description
1 polymer ?
#
loop_
_entity_poly.entity_id
_entity_poly.type
_entity_poly.pdbx_seq_one_letter_code
_entity_poly.pdbx_strand_id
1 'polypeptide(L)'
;MDSFSFDLKAATDRWPLVFIFELFQVLFDRSFASAVVNSALATNLFYIPFLIRKGKDVPSRWISFVAGQPLGYRSSWPLSAFTHHVLVWWCAEQVYPGRLFTGYALLGDDILITDKKVACVYEHALSRLLFPL
;
A
#
# COMPACT_ATOMS: atom_id res chain seq x y z
N MET A 1 4.05 -9.92 27.03
CA MET A 1 4.38 -9.77 25.60
C MET A 1 4.04 -8.35 25.23
N ASP A 2 5.03 -7.58 24.80
CA ASP A 2 4.79 -6.22 24.32
C ASP A 2 4.10 -6.30 22.96
N SER A 3 3.10 -5.44 22.73
CA SER A 3 2.36 -5.38 21.48
C SER A 3 2.41 -3.96 20.93
N PHE A 4 2.74 -3.83 19.66
CA PHE A 4 2.95 -2.55 18.96
C PHE A 4 1.88 -2.43 17.89
N SER A 5 0.97 -1.48 18.06
CA SER A 5 -0.12 -1.20 17.12
C SER A 5 0.26 -0.01 16.25
N PHE A 6 0.11 -0.14 14.94
CA PHE A 6 0.34 0.94 13.99
C PHE A 6 -0.94 1.23 13.22
N ASP A 7 -1.35 2.50 13.23
CA ASP A 7 -2.43 3.05 12.42
C ASP A 7 -1.80 3.92 11.32
N LEU A 8 -1.96 3.51 10.07
CA LEU A 8 -1.28 4.12 8.94
C LEU A 8 -2.09 5.29 8.38
N LYS A 9 -1.56 6.50 8.59
CA LYS A 9 -2.22 7.71 8.11
C LYS A 9 -2.36 7.73 6.59
N ALA A 10 -3.61 7.78 6.11
CA ALA A 10 -3.94 7.88 4.69
C ALA A 10 -3.29 6.76 3.85
N ALA A 11 -3.24 5.54 4.41
CA ALA A 11 -2.60 4.38 3.77
C ALA A 11 -3.13 4.16 2.36
N THR A 12 -4.44 4.18 2.18
CA THR A 12 -5.07 3.98 0.86
C THR A 12 -4.65 5.06 -0.15
N ASP A 13 -4.49 6.31 0.29
CA ASP A 13 -4.13 7.43 -0.59
C ASP A 13 -2.64 7.46 -0.94
N ARG A 14 -1.79 6.76 -0.18
CA ARG A 14 -0.33 6.91 -0.25
C ARG A 14 0.44 5.61 -0.44
N TRP A 15 -0.21 4.46 -0.34
CA TRP A 15 0.49 3.19 -0.49
C TRP A 15 1.22 3.14 -1.84
N PRO A 16 2.55 2.90 -1.87
CA PRO A 16 3.29 3.18 -3.09
C PRO A 16 2.98 2.19 -4.20
N LEU A 17 2.47 2.73 -5.31
CA LEU A 17 2.18 1.97 -6.51
C LEU A 17 3.41 1.24 -7.07
N VAL A 18 4.60 1.83 -6.94
CA VAL A 18 5.86 1.19 -7.32
C VAL A 18 6.13 -0.07 -6.50
N PHE A 19 5.80 -0.07 -5.21
CA PHE A 19 6.00 -1.25 -4.36
C PHE A 19 5.08 -2.40 -4.77
N ILE A 20 3.82 -2.08 -5.10
CA ILE A 20 2.89 -3.05 -5.69
C ILE A 20 3.46 -3.57 -7.02
N PHE A 21 3.94 -2.69 -7.90
CA PHE A 21 4.50 -3.08 -9.20
C PHE A 21 5.68 -4.04 -9.06
N GLU A 22 6.67 -3.69 -8.22
CA GLU A 22 7.87 -4.49 -7.97
C GLU A 22 7.54 -5.86 -7.37
N LEU A 23 6.58 -5.94 -6.45
CA LEU A 23 6.19 -7.23 -5.89
C LEU A 23 5.47 -8.11 -6.91
N PHE A 24 4.52 -7.54 -7.65
CA PHE A 24 3.69 -8.31 -8.57
C PHE A 24 4.41 -8.71 -9.85
N GLN A 25 5.45 -7.97 -10.27
CA GLN A 25 6.27 -8.42 -11.40
C GLN A 25 7.10 -9.66 -11.06
N VAL A 26 7.48 -9.83 -9.79
CA VAL A 26 8.23 -11.01 -9.31
C VAL A 26 7.32 -12.21 -9.16
N LEU A 27 6.09 -12.02 -8.66
CA LEU A 27 5.13 -13.11 -8.46
C LEU A 27 4.47 -13.60 -9.74
N PHE A 28 4.33 -12.70 -10.71
CA PHE A 28 3.70 -12.98 -11.99
C PHE A 28 4.67 -12.59 -13.11
N ASP A 29 4.35 -11.55 -13.85
CA ASP A 29 5.23 -10.96 -14.84
C ASP A 29 5.02 -9.44 -14.89
N ARG A 30 5.89 -8.77 -15.64
CA ARG A 30 5.87 -7.32 -15.79
C ARG A 30 4.58 -6.82 -16.46
N SER A 31 3.98 -7.60 -17.34
CA SER A 31 2.75 -7.24 -18.04
C SER A 31 1.57 -7.22 -17.06
N PHE A 32 1.48 -8.23 -16.20
CA PHE A 32 0.50 -8.34 -15.12
C PHE A 32 0.66 -7.20 -14.12
N ALA A 33 1.89 -6.96 -13.64
CA ALA A 33 2.17 -5.85 -12.74
C ALA A 33 1.78 -4.49 -13.33
N SER A 34 2.06 -4.28 -14.62
CA SER A 34 1.65 -3.08 -15.34
C SER A 34 0.14 -2.96 -15.46
N ALA A 35 -0.57 -4.06 -15.76
CA ALA A 35 -2.03 -4.04 -15.81
C ALA A 35 -2.65 -3.70 -14.44
N VAL A 36 -2.09 -4.25 -13.35
CA VAL A 36 -2.52 -3.95 -11.98
C VAL A 36 -2.27 -2.47 -11.65
N VAL A 37 -1.05 -1.98 -11.82
CA VAL A 37 -0.69 -0.64 -11.35
C VAL A 37 -1.10 0.43 -12.34
N ASN A 38 -0.62 0.36 -13.57
CA ASN A 38 -0.86 1.41 -14.55
C ASN A 38 -2.32 1.38 -14.98
N SER A 39 -2.85 0.25 -15.44
CA SER A 39 -4.23 0.22 -15.92
C SER A 39 -5.24 0.32 -14.78
N ALA A 40 -5.11 -0.48 -13.71
CA ALA A 40 -6.15 -0.61 -12.70
C ALA A 40 -6.05 0.30 -11.45
N LEU A 41 -4.89 0.89 -11.13
CA LEU A 41 -4.75 1.74 -9.95
C LEU A 41 -4.38 3.20 -10.27
N ALA A 42 -3.53 3.45 -11.28
CA ALA A 42 -2.88 4.75 -11.48
C ALA A 42 -3.40 5.56 -12.70
N THR A 43 -3.57 4.91 -13.85
CA THR A 43 -3.92 5.59 -15.12
C THR A 43 -5.39 5.45 -15.51
N ASN A 44 -6.21 4.92 -14.60
CA ASN A 44 -7.65 4.92 -14.79
C ASN A 44 -8.18 6.35 -14.89
N LEU A 45 -8.82 6.65 -16.01
CA LEU A 45 -9.55 7.89 -16.21
C LEU A 45 -11.01 7.70 -15.81
N PHE A 46 -11.46 8.48 -14.85
CA PHE A 46 -12.84 8.52 -14.39
C PHE A 46 -13.47 9.83 -14.80
N TYR A 47 -14.64 9.76 -15.43
CA TYR A 47 -15.47 10.93 -15.68
C TYR A 47 -16.42 11.15 -14.50
N ILE A 48 -16.34 12.33 -13.87
CA ILE A 48 -17.19 12.69 -12.74
C ILE A 48 -18.10 13.87 -13.16
N PRO A 49 -19.36 13.61 -13.56
CA PRO A 49 -20.25 14.63 -14.11
C PRO A 49 -20.56 15.77 -13.13
N PHE A 50 -20.48 15.51 -11.83
CA PHE A 50 -20.77 16.44 -10.74
C PHE A 50 -19.51 16.93 -10.02
N LEU A 51 -18.34 16.86 -10.66
CA LEU A 51 -17.09 17.31 -10.04
C LEU A 51 -17.11 18.83 -9.86
N ILE A 52 -17.04 19.25 -8.59
CA ILE A 52 -16.97 20.67 -8.20
C ILE A 52 -15.75 20.82 -7.30
N ARG A 53 -14.90 21.82 -7.55
CA ARG A 53 -13.72 22.09 -6.73
C ARG A 53 -13.83 23.46 -6.07
N LYS A 54 -13.86 23.48 -4.74
CA LYS A 54 -14.03 24.70 -3.93
C LYS A 54 -15.24 25.55 -4.36
N GLY A 55 -16.37 24.90 -4.63
CA GLY A 55 -17.62 25.56 -5.02
C GLY A 55 -17.66 26.10 -6.45
N LYS A 56 -16.67 25.76 -7.30
CA LYS A 56 -16.62 26.18 -8.71
C LYS A 56 -16.58 24.96 -9.63
N ASP A 57 -17.17 25.11 -10.82
CA ASP A 57 -17.05 24.11 -11.88
C ASP A 57 -15.57 23.97 -12.29
N VAL A 58 -15.19 22.76 -12.66
CA VAL A 58 -13.80 22.42 -12.98
C VAL A 58 -13.57 22.46 -14.49
N PRO A 59 -12.36 22.85 -14.96
CA PRO A 59 -12.05 22.87 -16.40
C PRO A 59 -12.13 21.49 -17.06
N SER A 60 -11.88 20.43 -16.29
CA SER A 60 -11.97 19.04 -16.72
C SER A 60 -12.66 18.20 -15.66
N ARG A 61 -13.61 17.38 -16.08
CA ARG A 61 -14.33 16.39 -15.25
C ARG A 61 -13.69 15.00 -15.30
N TRP A 62 -12.58 14.87 -16.02
CA TRP A 62 -11.78 13.65 -16.05
C TRP A 62 -10.71 13.72 -14.97
N ILE A 63 -10.66 12.69 -14.12
CA ILE A 63 -9.64 12.53 -13.08
C ILE A 63 -8.95 11.19 -13.21
N SER A 64 -7.72 11.11 -12.73
CA SER A 64 -6.98 9.86 -12.54
C SER A 64 -6.29 9.88 -11.19
N PHE A 65 -6.06 8.70 -10.62
CA PHE A 65 -5.33 8.54 -9.36
C PHE A 65 -3.84 8.49 -9.63
N VAL A 66 -3.09 9.53 -9.32
CA VAL A 66 -1.62 9.52 -9.55
C VAL A 66 -0.83 8.90 -8.39
N ALA A 67 -1.51 8.59 -7.28
CA ALA A 67 -0.93 8.02 -6.07
C ALA A 67 -2.00 7.20 -5.33
N GLY A 68 -1.53 6.27 -4.50
CA GLY A 68 -2.39 5.41 -3.70
C GLY A 68 -3.29 4.52 -4.54
N GLN A 69 -4.48 4.24 -4.02
CA GLN A 69 -5.43 3.33 -4.65
C GLN A 69 -6.84 3.94 -4.61
N PRO A 70 -7.65 3.71 -5.66
CA PRO A 70 -9.07 4.07 -5.63
C PRO A 70 -9.82 3.29 -4.55
N LEU A 71 -10.44 4.02 -3.61
CA LEU A 71 -11.37 3.45 -2.64
C LEU A 71 -12.58 2.81 -3.36
N GLY A 72 -12.95 1.60 -2.94
CA GLY A 72 -14.07 0.85 -3.54
C GLY A 72 -13.71 0.04 -4.79
N TYR A 73 -12.46 0.12 -5.28
CA TYR A 73 -11.98 -0.81 -6.28
C TYR A 73 -11.78 -2.19 -5.65
N ARG A 74 -12.49 -3.23 -6.16
CA ARG A 74 -12.57 -4.53 -5.47
C ARG A 74 -11.22 -5.17 -5.15
N SER A 75 -10.21 -4.96 -6.00
CA SER A 75 -8.88 -5.53 -5.78
C SER A 75 -7.90 -4.56 -5.11
N SER A 76 -8.23 -3.31 -4.80
CA SER A 76 -7.28 -2.39 -4.15
C SER A 76 -6.88 -2.89 -2.76
N TRP A 77 -7.89 -3.23 -1.94
CA TRP A 77 -7.69 -3.75 -0.59
C TRP A 77 -6.79 -5.00 -0.53
N PRO A 78 -7.06 -6.10 -1.27
CA PRO A 78 -6.20 -7.28 -1.21
C PRO A 78 -4.79 -7.04 -1.75
N LEU A 79 -4.60 -6.16 -2.74
CA LEU A 79 -3.27 -5.79 -3.23
C LEU A 79 -2.47 -5.06 -2.14
N SER A 80 -3.09 -4.08 -1.48
CA SER A 80 -2.46 -3.33 -0.39
C SER A 80 -2.13 -4.25 0.79
N ALA A 81 -3.13 -4.97 1.31
CA ALA A 81 -2.96 -5.89 2.44
C ALA A 81 -1.86 -6.92 2.18
N PHE A 82 -1.82 -7.52 0.98
CA PHE A 82 -0.79 -8.48 0.61
C PHE A 82 0.61 -7.86 0.59
N THR A 83 0.79 -6.70 -0.05
CA THR A 83 2.09 -6.01 -0.04
C THR A 83 2.51 -5.55 1.36
N HIS A 84 1.54 -5.21 2.21
CA HIS A 84 1.76 -4.88 3.62
C HIS A 84 2.23 -6.11 4.42
N HIS A 85 1.64 -7.29 4.20
CA HIS A 85 2.16 -8.56 4.75
C HIS A 85 3.61 -8.82 4.33
N VAL A 86 3.94 -8.62 3.05
CA VAL A 86 5.31 -8.82 2.54
C VAL A 86 6.29 -7.84 3.17
N LEU A 87 5.90 -6.59 3.40
CA LEU A 87 6.73 -5.61 4.13
C LEU A 87 7.06 -6.11 5.54
N VAL A 88 6.08 -6.66 6.26
CA VAL A 88 6.29 -7.21 7.61
C VAL A 88 7.24 -8.41 7.57
N TRP A 89 7.05 -9.33 6.62
CA TRP A 89 7.93 -10.48 6.45
C TRP A 89 9.35 -10.07 6.09
N TRP A 90 9.52 -9.07 5.22
CA TRP A 90 10.83 -8.51 4.90
C TRP A 90 11.49 -7.92 6.15
N CYS A 91 10.74 -7.17 6.98
CA CYS A 91 11.27 -6.63 8.24
C CYS A 91 11.67 -7.75 9.21
N ALA A 92 10.87 -8.82 9.31
CA ALA A 92 11.18 -9.96 10.14
C ALA A 92 12.42 -10.72 9.66
N GLU A 93 12.60 -10.86 8.35
CA GLU A 93 13.79 -11.47 7.75
C GLU A 93 15.06 -10.68 8.07
N GLN A 94 15.00 -9.34 8.17
CA GLN A 94 16.15 -8.52 8.60
C GLN A 94 16.54 -8.76 10.06
N VAL A 95 15.58 -9.10 10.93
CA VAL A 95 15.82 -9.31 12.36
C VAL A 95 16.19 -10.77 12.66
N TYR A 96 15.51 -11.70 11.99
CA TYR A 96 15.59 -13.13 12.23
C TYR A 96 15.64 -13.91 10.90
N PRO A 97 16.76 -13.87 10.17
CA PRO A 97 16.88 -14.49 8.85
C PRO A 97 16.49 -15.98 8.84
N GLY A 98 15.74 -16.39 7.82
CA GLY A 98 15.32 -17.78 7.61
C GLY A 98 14.28 -18.30 8.61
N ARG A 99 13.67 -17.43 9.43
CA ARG A 99 12.65 -17.82 10.40
C ARG A 99 11.27 -17.34 9.98
N LEU A 100 10.31 -18.26 9.97
CA LEU A 100 8.91 -17.90 9.79
C LEU A 100 8.44 -17.01 10.95
N PHE A 101 7.95 -15.82 10.62
CA PHE A 101 7.42 -14.87 11.59
C PHE A 101 5.90 -14.86 11.59
N THR A 102 5.31 -15.22 12.73
CA THR A 102 3.85 -15.27 12.95
C THR A 102 3.37 -14.31 14.04
N GLY A 103 4.28 -13.53 14.63
CA GLY A 103 4.00 -12.62 15.75
C GLY A 103 3.35 -11.30 15.31
N TYR A 104 2.33 -11.35 14.46
CA TYR A 104 1.59 -10.17 14.02
C TYR A 104 0.17 -10.51 13.54
N ALA A 105 -0.70 -9.51 13.55
CA ALA A 105 -2.02 -9.53 12.92
C ALA A 105 -2.16 -8.27 12.06
N LEU A 106 -2.72 -8.41 10.85
CA LEU A 106 -2.83 -7.34 9.87
C LEU A 106 -4.21 -7.42 9.21
N LEU A 107 -4.87 -6.27 9.09
CA LEU A 107 -6.13 -6.12 8.37
C LEU A 107 -6.11 -4.82 7.57
N GLY A 108 -5.83 -4.92 6.27
CA GLY A 108 -5.69 -3.74 5.43
C GLY A 108 -4.48 -2.91 5.85
N ASP A 109 -4.71 -1.71 6.34
CA ASP A 109 -3.72 -0.78 6.86
C ASP A 109 -3.49 -0.87 8.37
N ASP A 110 -4.42 -1.49 9.11
CA ASP A 110 -4.24 -1.76 10.54
C ASP A 110 -3.28 -2.95 10.77
N ILE A 111 -2.33 -2.77 11.70
CA ILE A 111 -1.40 -3.83 12.06
C ILE A 111 -1.00 -3.81 13.53
N LEU A 112 -0.93 -5.00 14.13
CA LEU A 112 -0.38 -5.29 15.44
C LEU A 112 0.84 -6.21 15.30
N ILE A 113 1.99 -5.85 15.88
CA ILE A 113 3.22 -6.67 15.90
C ILE A 113 3.58 -6.96 17.36
N THR A 114 3.87 -8.22 17.70
CA THR A 114 4.17 -8.66 19.08
C THR A 114 5.66 -8.93 19.31
N ASP A 115 6.53 -8.33 18.49
CA ASP A 115 7.99 -8.36 18.63
C ASP A 115 8.56 -6.95 18.45
N LYS A 116 9.23 -6.44 19.49
CA LYS A 116 9.76 -5.07 19.52
C LYS A 116 10.82 -4.79 18.45
N LYS A 117 11.67 -5.77 18.12
CA LYS A 117 12.72 -5.59 17.13
C LYS A 117 12.13 -5.51 15.73
N VAL A 118 11.17 -6.39 15.43
CA VAL A 118 10.45 -6.36 14.15
C VAL A 118 9.63 -5.08 14.01
N ALA A 119 8.93 -4.67 15.07
CA ALA A 119 8.15 -3.42 15.08
C ALA A 119 9.01 -2.18 14.79
N CYS A 120 10.22 -2.11 15.36
CA CYS A 120 11.16 -1.01 15.11
C CYS A 120 11.62 -0.95 13.64
N VAL A 121 11.99 -2.11 13.06
CA VAL A 121 12.38 -2.17 11.64
C VAL A 121 11.20 -1.83 10.73
N TYR A 122 10.01 -2.32 11.07
CA TYR A 122 8.77 -2.03 10.35
C TYR A 122 8.46 -0.52 10.32
N GLU A 123 8.51 0.15 11.47
CA GLU A 123 8.29 1.60 11.56
C GLU A 123 9.28 2.38 10.70
N HIS A 124 10.56 2.01 10.76
CA HIS A 124 11.59 2.63 9.92
C HIS A 124 11.36 2.39 8.43
N ALA A 125 11.06 1.15 8.03
CA ALA A 125 10.79 0.80 6.63
C ALA A 125 9.56 1.53 6.09
N LEU A 126 8.48 1.59 6.88
CA LEU A 126 7.25 2.29 6.55
C LEU A 126 7.49 3.79 6.35
N SER A 127 8.29 4.42 7.21
CA SER A 127 8.63 5.84 7.09
C SER A 127 9.31 6.16 5.75
N ARG A 128 10.24 5.30 5.31
CA ARG A 128 10.97 5.46 4.05
C ARG A 128 10.10 5.16 2.83
N LEU A 129 9.16 4.22 2.99
CA LEU A 129 8.27 3.79 1.92
C LEU A 129 7.18 4.84 1.64
N LEU A 130 6.56 5.39 2.68
CA LEU A 130 5.46 6.37 2.56
C LEU A 130 5.92 7.82 2.45
N PHE A 131 7.13 8.13 2.92
CA PHE A 131 7.72 9.47 2.88
C PHE A 131 9.15 9.40 2.35
N PRO A 132 9.36 8.97 1.08
CA PRO A 132 10.67 9.02 0.47
C PRO A 132 11.14 10.49 0.44
N LEU A 133 12.34 10.73 1.00
CA LEU A 133 13.02 12.03 1.00
C LEU A 133 13.20 12.58 -0.42
#